data_AF-A0A3A1URQ1-F1
#
_entry.id   AF-A0A3A1URQ1-F1
#
_cell.length_a   1.000
_cell.length_b   1.000
_cell.length_c   1.000
_cell.angle_alpha   90.00
_cell.angle_beta   90.00
_cell.angle_gamma   90.00
#
_symmetry.space_group_name_H-M   'P 1'
#
loop_
_entity.id
_entity.type
_entity.pdbx_description
1 polymer ?
#
loop_
_entity_poly.entity_id
_entity_poly.type
_entity_poly.pdbx_seq_one_letter_code
_entity_poly.pdbx_strand_id
1 'polypeptide(L)'
;MSDYTPPVGSNYMSGWGNSHQAKETALKIDHIANKAKFGIEMLSTGLVGVDALEKELIEIASAPEPPTQAQIRSIAHRLDAHQKQLQQALERIKDMMTDIDKETDAIQKPRSNW
;
A
#
# COMPACT_ATOMS: atom_id res chain seq x y z
N MET A 1 31.57 59.40 -19.30
CA MET A 1 30.72 58.89 -18.20
C MET A 1 30.02 57.67 -18.76
N SER A 2 30.35 56.49 -18.25
CA SER A 2 29.81 55.23 -18.76
C SER A 2 28.51 54.94 -18.00
N ASP A 3 27.38 55.05 -18.70
CA ASP A 3 26.08 54.68 -18.15
C ASP A 3 26.02 53.16 -17.99
N TYR A 4 26.27 52.70 -16.76
CA TYR A 4 26.00 51.33 -16.36
C TYR A 4 24.56 51.26 -15.84
N THR A 5 23.65 50.74 -16.66
CA THR A 5 22.30 50.39 -16.25
C THR A 5 22.29 48.95 -15.74
N PRO A 6 22.10 48.69 -14.43
CA PRO A 6 22.03 47.32 -13.94
C PRO A 6 20.77 46.62 -14.48
N PRO A 7 20.80 45.30 -14.72
CA PRO A 7 19.64 44.58 -15.24
C PRO A 7 18.51 44.63 -14.21
N VAL A 8 17.39 45.26 -14.58
CA VAL A 8 16.14 45.15 -13.84
C VAL A 8 15.55 43.76 -14.05
N GLY A 9 15.14 43.14 -12.94
CA GLY A 9 14.33 41.91 -13.00
C GLY A 9 15.08 40.63 -12.68
N SER A 10 15.79 40.64 -11.56
CA SER A 10 16.24 39.43 -10.88
C SER A 10 15.04 38.48 -10.64
N ASN A 11 15.19 37.26 -11.16
CA ASN A 11 14.21 36.18 -11.17
C ASN A 11 14.05 35.55 -9.78
N TYR A 12 13.79 36.36 -8.74
CA TYR A 12 13.68 35.88 -7.35
C TYR A 12 12.46 34.97 -7.10
N MET A 13 11.54 34.83 -8.07
CA MET A 13 10.43 33.88 -8.00
C MET A 13 10.72 32.51 -8.64
N SER A 14 11.92 32.28 -9.19
CA SER A 14 12.24 30.98 -9.82
C SER A 14 12.56 29.85 -8.82
N GLY A 15 12.71 30.16 -7.53
CA GLY A 15 12.99 29.17 -6.47
C GLY A 15 11.76 28.69 -5.69
N TRP A 16 10.63 29.41 -5.76
CA TRP A 16 9.38 29.05 -5.07
C TRP A 16 8.55 28.02 -5.85
N GLY A 17 8.65 28.00 -7.19
CA GLY A 17 7.95 27.03 -8.04
C GLY A 17 8.48 25.60 -7.89
N ASN A 18 9.81 25.44 -7.80
CA ASN A 18 10.44 24.12 -7.65
C ASN A 18 10.21 23.52 -6.25
N SER A 19 10.19 24.33 -5.19
CA SER A 19 9.94 23.83 -3.83
C SER A 19 8.49 23.40 -3.61
N HIS A 20 7.53 24.10 -4.24
CA HIS A 20 6.11 23.70 -4.22
C HIS A 20 5.86 22.40 -4.98
N GLN A 21 6.43 22.26 -6.18
CA GLN A 21 6.33 21.03 -6.97
C GLN A 21 7.02 19.84 -6.29
N ALA A 22 8.20 20.05 -5.69
CA ALA A 22 8.88 19.02 -4.92
C ALA A 22 8.04 18.58 -3.70
N LYS A 23 7.40 19.54 -3.00
CA LYS A 23 6.51 19.24 -1.87
C LYS A 23 5.25 18.48 -2.31
N GLU A 24 4.63 18.87 -3.42
CA GLU A 24 3.45 18.18 -3.95
C GLU A 24 3.78 16.75 -4.39
N THR A 25 4.91 16.54 -5.06
CA THR A 25 5.41 15.21 -5.43
C THR A 25 5.72 14.36 -4.21
N ALA A 26 6.36 14.93 -3.18
CA ALA A 26 6.63 14.23 -1.93
C ALA A 26 5.33 13.78 -1.23
N LEU A 27 4.28 14.60 -1.24
CA LEU A 27 2.97 14.23 -0.69
C LEU A 27 2.31 13.09 -1.49
N LYS A 28 2.42 13.08 -2.82
CA LYS A 28 1.89 11.98 -3.65
C LYS A 28 2.64 10.67 -3.39
N ILE A 29 3.96 10.73 -3.26
CA ILE A 29 4.80 9.58 -2.92
C ILE A 29 4.43 9.04 -1.52
N ASP A 30 4.23 9.91 -0.54
CA ASP A 30 3.78 9.51 0.81
C ASP A 30 2.40 8.82 0.76
N HIS A 31 1.47 9.35 -0.04
CA HIS A 31 0.16 8.73 -0.21
C HIS A 31 0.25 7.31 -0.82
N ILE A 32 1.10 7.13 -1.84
CA ILE A 32 1.41 5.83 -2.44
C ILE A 32 1.99 4.86 -1.39
N ALA A 33 2.95 5.34 -0.60
CA ALA A 33 3.57 4.54 0.45
C ALA A 33 2.56 4.10 1.51
N ASN A 34 1.62 4.98 1.89
CA ASN A 34 0.54 4.67 2.82
C ASN A 34 -0.42 3.60 2.28
N LYS A 35 -0.79 3.66 0.98
CA LYS A 35 -1.60 2.60 0.33
C LYS A 35 -0.88 1.26 0.34
N ALA A 36 0.41 1.24 0.00
CA ALA A 36 1.21 0.01 0.02
C ALA A 36 1.31 -0.58 1.44
N LYS A 37 1.55 0.27 2.46
CA LYS A 37 1.59 -0.14 3.87
C LYS A 37 0.26 -0.76 4.32
N PHE A 38 -0.86 -0.13 3.98
CA PHE A 38 -2.19 -0.65 4.28
C PHE A 38 -2.42 -2.04 3.66
N GLY A 39 -2.01 -2.23 2.39
CA GLY A 39 -2.07 -3.53 1.73
C GLY A 39 -1.28 -4.62 2.46
N ILE A 40 -0.07 -4.30 2.94
CA ILE A 40 0.75 -5.24 3.72
C ILE A 40 0.09 -5.58 5.06
N GLU A 41 -0.49 -4.61 5.76
CA GLU A 41 -1.19 -4.83 7.03
C GLU A 41 -2.42 -5.76 6.85
N MET A 42 -3.15 -5.60 5.74
CA MET A 42 -4.27 -6.49 5.39
C MET A 42 -3.83 -7.95 5.16
N LEU A 43 -2.70 -8.16 4.47
CA LEU A 43 -2.16 -9.51 4.28
C LEU A 43 -1.65 -10.12 5.59
N SER A 44 -0.94 -9.32 6.38
CA SER A 44 -0.38 -9.73 7.67
C SER A 44 -1.46 -10.25 8.62
N THR A 45 -2.60 -9.53 8.74
CA THR A 45 -3.71 -9.96 9.59
C THR A 45 -4.35 -11.26 9.12
N GLY A 46 -4.49 -11.47 7.80
CA GLY A 46 -5.00 -12.75 7.27
C GLY A 46 -4.06 -13.92 7.56
N LEU A 47 -2.74 -13.72 7.45
CA LEU A 47 -1.73 -14.74 7.74
C LEU A 47 -1.72 -15.15 9.22
N VAL A 48 -1.89 -14.20 10.14
CA VAL A 48 -2.00 -14.50 11.59
C VAL A 48 -3.18 -15.43 11.89
N GLY A 49 -4.31 -15.26 11.19
CA GLY A 49 -5.47 -16.14 11.34
C GLY A 49 -5.19 -17.57 10.87
N VAL A 50 -4.44 -17.73 9.78
CA VAL A 50 -4.05 -19.05 9.26
C VAL A 50 -3.04 -19.72 10.20
N ASP A 51 -2.05 -19.00 10.72
CA ASP A 51 -1.09 -19.53 11.71
C ASP A 51 -1.79 -20.00 13.00
N ALA A 52 -2.81 -19.29 13.47
CA ALA A 52 -3.61 -19.73 14.60
C ALA A 52 -4.34 -21.06 14.33
N LEU A 53 -4.87 -21.25 13.11
CA LEU A 53 -5.47 -22.52 12.70
C LEU A 53 -4.45 -23.64 12.59
N GLU A 54 -3.25 -23.35 12.11
CA GLU A 54 -2.16 -24.34 12.03
C GLU A 54 -1.79 -24.87 13.43
N LYS A 55 -1.64 -23.98 14.40
CA LYS A 55 -1.35 -24.36 15.80
C LYS A 55 -2.46 -25.23 16.39
N GLU A 56 -3.71 -24.83 16.19
CA GLU A 56 -4.88 -25.62 16.64
C GLU A 56 -4.92 -27.01 15.99
N LEU A 57 -4.59 -27.11 14.70
CA LEU A 57 -4.51 -28.39 13.99
C LEU A 57 -3.38 -29.27 14.54
N ILE A 58 -2.22 -28.70 14.86
CA ILE A 58 -1.11 -29.42 15.50
C ILE A 58 -1.52 -29.95 16.87
N GLU A 59 -2.18 -29.11 17.68
CA GLU A 59 -2.69 -29.52 19.00
C GLU A 59 -3.68 -30.67 18.89
N ILE A 60 -4.64 -30.57 17.96
CA ILE A 60 -5.63 -31.62 17.69
C ILE A 60 -4.97 -32.90 17.18
N ALA A 61 -3.98 -32.80 16.30
CA ALA A 61 -3.26 -33.96 15.77
C ALA A 61 -2.43 -34.67 16.86
N SER A 62 -1.99 -33.92 17.88
CA SER A 62 -1.27 -34.47 19.04
C SER A 62 -2.18 -35.02 20.14
N ALA A 63 -3.50 -34.81 20.04
CA ALA A 63 -4.45 -35.27 21.03
C ALA A 63 -4.58 -36.80 21.01
N PRO A 64 -4.75 -37.45 22.18
CA PRO A 64 -4.89 -38.90 22.28
C PRO A 64 -6.21 -39.42 21.71
N GLU A 65 -7.22 -38.56 21.59
CA GLU A 65 -8.51 -38.88 21.00
C GLU A 65 -8.68 -38.21 19.64
N PRO A 66 -9.32 -38.88 18.67
CA PRO A 66 -9.54 -38.31 17.35
C PRO A 66 -10.47 -37.08 17.43
N PRO A 67 -10.29 -36.08 16.57
CA PRO A 67 -11.17 -34.92 16.53
C PRO A 67 -12.61 -35.32 16.19
N THR A 68 -13.55 -34.66 16.87
CA THR A 68 -14.97 -34.80 16.59
C THR A 68 -15.34 -34.14 15.26
N GLN A 69 -16.44 -34.59 14.65
CA GLN A 69 -16.95 -33.99 13.42
C GLN A 69 -17.25 -32.49 13.58
N ALA A 70 -17.70 -32.06 14.77
CA ALA A 70 -17.97 -30.66 15.07
C ALA A 70 -16.69 -29.80 15.04
N GLN A 71 -15.59 -30.32 15.60
CA GLN A 71 -14.29 -29.63 15.57
C GLN A 71 -13.77 -29.49 14.13
N ILE A 72 -13.82 -30.57 13.34
CA ILE A 72 -13.39 -30.54 11.93
C ILE A 72 -14.19 -29.51 11.12
N ARG A 73 -15.52 -29.49 11.29
CA ARG A 73 -16.38 -28.50 10.62
C ARG A 73 -16.07 -27.07 11.05
N SER A 74 -15.83 -26.85 12.35
CA SER A 74 -15.47 -25.53 12.88
C SER A 74 -14.18 -24.99 12.25
N ILE A 75 -13.13 -25.83 12.19
CA ILE A 75 -11.85 -25.48 11.57
C ILE A 75 -12.03 -25.20 10.08
N ALA A 76 -12.78 -26.05 9.37
CA ALA A 76 -13.05 -25.85 7.94
C ALA A 76 -13.77 -24.51 7.66
N HIS A 77 -14.77 -24.14 8.47
CA HIS A 77 -15.47 -22.86 8.33
C HIS A 77 -14.56 -21.66 8.59
N ARG A 78 -13.70 -21.73 9.62
CA ARG A 78 -12.73 -20.67 9.91
C ARG A 78 -11.67 -20.55 8.84
N LEU A 79 -11.20 -21.67 8.30
CA LEU A 79 -10.26 -21.70 7.18
C LEU A 79 -10.86 -21.03 5.93
N ASP A 80 -12.09 -21.38 5.57
CA ASP A 80 -12.82 -20.74 4.46
C ASP A 80 -12.99 -19.23 4.68
N ALA A 81 -13.31 -18.81 5.91
CA ALA A 81 -13.44 -17.39 6.25
C ALA A 81 -12.10 -16.63 6.07
N HIS A 82 -10.99 -17.18 6.57
CA HIS A 82 -9.67 -16.58 6.39
C HIS A 82 -9.23 -16.58 4.92
N GLN A 83 -9.53 -17.64 4.17
CA GLN A 83 -9.25 -17.70 2.74
C GLN A 83 -10.01 -16.61 1.97
N LYS A 84 -11.30 -16.40 2.25
CA LYS A 84 -12.09 -15.32 1.65
C LYS A 84 -11.55 -13.94 2.03
N GLN A 85 -11.16 -13.74 3.29
CA GLN A 85 -10.56 -12.48 3.73
C GLN A 85 -9.24 -12.19 3.00
N LEU A 86 -8.37 -13.20 2.84
CA LEU A 86 -7.13 -13.07 2.07
C LEU A 86 -7.39 -12.78 0.58
N GLN A 87 -8.38 -13.44 -0.02
CA GLN A 87 -8.77 -13.17 -1.41
C GLN A 87 -9.25 -11.72 -1.58
N GLN A 88 -10.12 -11.23 -0.70
CA GLN A 88 -10.58 -9.84 -0.73
C GLN A 88 -9.44 -8.84 -0.49
N ALA A 89 -8.50 -9.15 0.41
CA ALA A 89 -7.32 -8.34 0.63
C ALA A 89 -6.46 -8.26 -0.64
N LEU A 90 -6.23 -9.41 -1.31
CA LEU A 90 -5.47 -9.47 -2.56
C LEU A 90 -6.15 -8.69 -3.69
N GLU A 91 -7.48 -8.76 -3.82
CA GLU A 91 -8.23 -7.95 -4.79
C GLU A 91 -8.05 -6.46 -4.53
N ARG A 92 -8.20 -6.01 -3.29
CA ARG A 92 -7.96 -4.60 -2.93
C ARG A 92 -6.53 -4.16 -3.18
N ILE A 93 -5.55 -5.03 -2.95
CA ILE A 93 -4.14 -4.73 -3.24
C ILE A 93 -3.92 -4.56 -4.75
N LYS A 94 -4.58 -5.37 -5.59
CA LYS A 94 -4.53 -5.18 -7.06
C LYS A 94 -5.10 -3.83 -7.48
N ASP A 95 -6.23 -3.44 -6.90
CA ASP A 95 -6.84 -2.14 -7.16
C ASP A 95 -5.90 -1.01 -6.71
N MET A 96 -5.34 -1.11 -5.50
CA MET A 96 -4.36 -0.15 -5.00
C MET A 96 -3.11 -0.07 -5.88
N MET A 97 -2.60 -1.19 -6.39
CA MET A 97 -1.45 -1.19 -7.32
C MET A 97 -1.80 -0.48 -8.62
N THR A 98 -3.00 -0.67 -9.15
CA THR A 98 -3.48 0.03 -10.35
C THR A 98 -3.57 1.54 -10.11
N ASP A 99 -4.00 1.96 -8.92
CA ASP A 99 -4.04 3.38 -8.56
C ASP A 99 -2.65 3.97 -8.35
N ILE A 100 -1.73 3.21 -7.73
CA ILE A 100 -0.32 3.60 -7.58
C ILE A 100 0.33 3.79 -8.95
N ASP A 101 0.06 2.91 -9.92
CA ASP A 101 0.58 3.00 -11.28
C ASP A 101 0.12 4.31 -11.96
N LYS A 102 -1.18 4.60 -11.90
CA LYS A 102 -1.75 5.87 -12.41
C LYS A 102 -1.18 7.11 -11.71
N GLU A 103 -1.05 7.07 -10.39
CA GLU A 103 -0.49 8.19 -9.62
C GLU A 103 1.00 8.40 -9.93
N THR A 104 1.75 7.30 -10.13
CA THR A 104 3.15 7.34 -10.53
C THR A 104 3.29 7.90 -11.94
N ASP A 105 2.47 7.47 -12.90
CA ASP A 105 2.41 8.05 -14.25
C ASP A 105 2.11 9.55 -14.23
N ALA A 106 1.21 9.98 -13.35
CA ALA A 106 0.86 11.39 -13.20
C ALA A 106 2.02 12.23 -12.62
N ILE A 107 2.86 11.64 -11.77
CA ILE A 107 4.10 12.26 -11.29
C ILE A 107 5.16 12.28 -12.40
N GLN A 108 5.28 11.20 -13.18
CA GLN A 108 6.32 11.04 -14.18
C GLN A 108 6.09 11.87 -15.43
N LYS A 109 4.84 12.12 -15.85
CA LYS A 109 4.57 12.99 -17.01
C LYS A 109 5.13 14.39 -16.73
N PRO A 110 6.25 14.78 -17.38
CA PRO A 110 6.63 16.17 -17.40
C PRO A 110 5.48 16.88 -18.11
N ARG A 111 5.10 18.08 -17.66
CA ARG A 111 4.29 18.97 -18.50
C ARG A 111 5.13 19.21 -19.76
N SER A 112 4.93 18.41 -20.81
CA SER A 112 5.44 18.69 -22.14
C SER A 112 4.59 19.83 -22.68
N ASN A 113 4.84 21.03 -22.15
CA ASN A 113 4.44 22.26 -22.80
C ASN A 113 5.49 22.51 -23.89
N TRP A 114 5.20 22.02 -25.08
CA TRP A 114 5.56 22.70 -26.31
C TRP A 114 4.30 23.40 -26.81
#